data_AF-A0A484ZKP8-F1
#
_entry.id   AF-A0A484ZKP8-F1
#
_cell.length_a   1.000
_cell.length_b   1.000
_cell.length_c   1.000
_cell.angle_alpha   90.00
_cell.angle_beta   90.00
_cell.angle_gamma   90.00
#
_symmetry.space_group_name_H-M   'P 1'
#
loop_
_entity.id
_entity.type
_entity.pdbx_description
1 polymer ?
#
loop_
_entity_poly.entity_id
_entity_poly.type
_entity_poly.pdbx_seq_one_letter_code
_entity_poly.pdbx_strand_id
1 'polypeptide(L)'
;MRGALLLSNGYAGGNGSVTGDRLTLAGNYAGNGASIVLDTQLGNDSSATDRLVIQGDATGTTSVRVNNAGGSGAQTHAGITIIEVDGVSFDNAFLLKGDYVTTDGKPAVIGGAYAYTLQASGEEASAGRDWFLSSELNPTNPGPGPGPENPGQGGGGRYQPGVPLYEQYPQILASLNTLPTLQQRVGNRYWSLDGLTKVSLEGLDDTQWAWGRIEGSHQNADPAKSTSGSQRDIDLWKLQTGLDIPLYQSQDGSLLTGGVNFSYGKAKADIHSFFGTGSIDSSGYGVGTTLTWYGNDGVYLDGQLQTMWFDSGLSSDTLGQSLVSDNHGRGYASSIETGKRYALGAGLSLTPQTQLTYSRVDFDDFRDPFGSEVSLQEGDSLRGRLGVSLDKDIVWRAEDGTTRRSHVYGNVDVYNEFMNGTKTHVSGVDFSSRDKRQSVGVGVGGTHEWQNGRYAVYGNVNLISATHNVSDNYSIGGTVRVRVGW
;
A
#
# COMPACT_ATOMS: atom_id res chain seq x y z
N MET A 1 31.92 -32.16 -26.00
CA MET A 1 31.17 -32.83 -24.92
C MET A 1 30.50 -31.76 -24.09
N ARG A 2 29.17 -31.80 -23.91
CA ARG A 2 28.46 -30.92 -22.98
C ARG A 2 28.80 -31.39 -21.57
N GLY A 3 29.76 -30.76 -20.91
CA GLY A 3 30.15 -31.07 -19.53
C GLY A 3 29.45 -30.10 -18.59
N ALA A 4 28.57 -30.58 -17.73
CA ALA A 4 28.20 -29.85 -16.52
C ALA A 4 29.33 -30.07 -15.50
N LEU A 5 29.97 -29.00 -15.04
CA LEU A 5 30.86 -29.09 -13.89
C LEU A 5 29.97 -28.99 -12.65
N LEU A 6 29.45 -30.14 -12.23
CA LEU A 6 28.70 -30.24 -10.98
C LEU A 6 29.70 -30.16 -9.82
N LEU A 7 29.77 -28.99 -9.20
CA LEU A 7 30.30 -28.86 -7.83
C LEU A 7 29.27 -29.25 -6.76
N SER A 8 28.08 -29.70 -7.16
CA SER A 8 27.23 -30.44 -6.24
C SER A 8 27.82 -31.83 -6.04
N ASN A 9 28.36 -32.05 -4.86
CA ASN A 9 28.75 -33.37 -4.38
C ASN A 9 27.67 -34.42 -4.74
N GLY A 10 28.01 -35.35 -5.63
CA GLY A 10 27.44 -36.69 -5.63
C GLY A 10 28.00 -37.48 -4.46
N TYR A 11 27.77 -36.98 -3.24
CA TYR A 11 28.05 -37.67 -1.99
C TYR A 11 26.72 -38.26 -1.51
N ALA A 12 26.60 -39.58 -1.52
CA ALA A 12 25.58 -40.27 -0.75
C ALA A 12 25.94 -40.14 0.74
N GLY A 13 25.63 -38.99 1.35
CA GLY A 13 25.84 -38.72 2.76
C GLY A 13 26.59 -37.42 3.05
N GLY A 14 25.96 -36.28 2.79
CA GLY A 14 26.33 -34.98 3.35
C GLY A 14 25.06 -34.19 3.64
N ASN A 15 24.83 -33.86 4.91
CA ASN A 15 23.63 -33.14 5.37
C ASN A 15 23.70 -31.65 4.98
N GLY A 16 22.76 -31.17 4.17
CA GLY A 16 22.23 -29.81 4.27
C GLY A 16 22.95 -28.68 3.52
N SER A 17 22.40 -27.49 3.73
CA SER A 17 22.73 -26.16 3.18
C SER A 17 24.09 -25.61 3.65
N VAL A 18 25.16 -26.40 3.57
CA VAL A 18 26.50 -26.01 4.07
C VAL A 18 27.30 -25.37 2.95
N THR A 19 27.74 -24.12 3.14
CA THR A 19 28.57 -23.36 2.21
C THR A 19 30.06 -23.53 2.51
N GLY A 20 30.92 -23.22 1.54
CA GLY A 20 32.36 -23.06 1.74
C GLY A 20 33.24 -24.04 0.95
N ASP A 21 32.66 -24.80 0.02
CA ASP A 21 33.41 -25.70 -0.84
C ASP A 21 34.33 -24.90 -1.79
N ARG A 22 35.56 -25.37 -2.01
CA ARG A 22 36.52 -24.73 -2.93
C ARG A 22 37.02 -25.72 -3.97
N LEU A 23 36.77 -25.42 -5.24
CA LEU A 23 37.41 -26.10 -6.37
C LEU A 23 38.55 -25.24 -6.92
N THR A 24 39.73 -25.82 -7.11
CA THR A 24 40.86 -25.15 -7.76
C THR A 24 41.28 -25.90 -9.02
N LEU A 25 41.31 -25.17 -10.14
CA LEU A 25 41.79 -25.64 -11.44
C LEU A 25 43.19 -25.07 -11.68
N ALA A 26 44.20 -25.94 -11.76
CA ALA A 26 45.61 -25.54 -11.88
C ALA A 26 46.01 -25.04 -13.30
N GLY A 27 45.06 -24.82 -14.20
CA GLY A 27 45.31 -24.41 -15.57
C GLY A 27 44.09 -23.75 -16.20
N ASN A 28 44.12 -23.58 -17.52
CA ASN A 28 43.08 -22.86 -18.24
C ASN A 28 41.71 -23.56 -18.18
N TYR A 29 40.68 -22.75 -18.11
CA TYR A 29 39.27 -23.15 -18.16
C TYR A 29 38.62 -22.65 -19.46
N ALA A 30 37.85 -23.54 -20.10
CA ALA A 30 37.08 -23.20 -21.29
C ALA A 30 35.63 -23.67 -21.12
N GLY A 31 34.73 -22.72 -20.85
CA GLY A 31 33.30 -22.95 -20.80
C GLY A 31 32.72 -23.11 -22.20
N ASN A 32 32.09 -24.24 -22.52
CA ASN A 32 31.38 -24.41 -23.79
C ASN A 32 29.95 -24.90 -23.53
N GLY A 33 29.09 -23.96 -23.10
CA GLY A 33 27.74 -24.28 -22.61
C GLY A 33 27.77 -25.09 -21.32
N ALA A 34 28.82 -24.90 -20.51
CA ALA A 34 28.96 -25.53 -19.21
C ALA A 34 28.03 -24.85 -18.19
N SER A 35 27.73 -25.56 -17.11
CA SER A 35 27.03 -25.01 -15.95
C SER A 35 27.76 -25.34 -14.66
N ILE A 36 27.80 -24.38 -13.74
CA ILE A 36 28.26 -24.53 -12.36
C ILE A 36 27.12 -24.16 -11.41
N VAL A 37 27.03 -24.87 -10.29
CA VAL A 37 26.11 -24.57 -9.20
C VAL A 37 26.95 -24.30 -7.96
N LEU A 38 26.67 -23.21 -7.26
CA LEU A 38 27.33 -22.79 -6.02
C LEU A 38 26.28 -22.55 -4.94
N ASP A 39 26.56 -23.00 -3.72
CA ASP A 39 25.77 -22.65 -2.55
C ASP A 39 26.38 -21.41 -1.88
N THR A 40 25.56 -20.37 -1.69
CA THR A 40 25.97 -19.10 -1.09
C THR A 40 24.95 -18.71 -0.03
N GLN A 41 25.41 -18.35 1.17
CA GLN A 41 24.55 -17.74 2.17
C GLN A 41 24.40 -16.26 1.80
N LEU A 42 23.44 -15.93 0.93
CA LEU A 42 23.29 -14.57 0.39
C LEU A 42 23.15 -13.55 1.53
N GLY A 43 24.10 -12.62 1.59
CA GLY A 43 24.26 -11.66 2.67
C GLY A 43 25.20 -10.52 2.24
N ASN A 44 26.06 -10.07 3.14
CA ASN A 44 27.01 -8.98 2.88
C ASN A 44 28.32 -9.51 2.25
N ASP A 45 29.32 -8.66 2.13
CA ASP A 45 30.63 -8.99 1.51
C ASP A 45 31.37 -10.16 2.18
N SER A 46 31.07 -10.47 3.44
CA SER A 46 31.68 -11.57 4.20
C SER A 46 30.91 -12.90 4.11
N SER A 47 29.92 -12.98 3.23
CA SER A 47 29.06 -14.16 3.08
C SER A 47 29.85 -15.43 2.80
N ALA A 48 29.54 -16.49 3.54
CA ALA A 48 30.08 -17.81 3.28
C ALA A 48 29.52 -18.35 1.96
N THR A 49 30.41 -18.82 1.09
CA THR A 49 30.07 -19.25 -0.27
C THR A 49 31.02 -20.32 -0.75
N ASP A 50 30.52 -21.19 -1.62
CA ASP A 50 31.36 -22.01 -2.47
C ASP A 50 32.14 -21.14 -3.46
N ARG A 51 33.32 -21.61 -3.85
CA ARG A 51 34.27 -20.89 -4.72
C ARG A 51 34.87 -21.77 -5.80
N LEU A 52 34.89 -21.25 -7.03
CA LEU A 52 35.71 -21.77 -8.12
C LEU A 52 36.97 -20.90 -8.27
N VAL A 53 38.14 -21.53 -8.35
CA VAL A 53 39.41 -20.84 -8.56
C VAL A 53 40.12 -21.40 -9.77
N ILE A 54 40.57 -20.52 -10.66
CA ILE A 54 41.19 -20.86 -11.94
C ILE A 54 42.56 -20.20 -11.97
N GLN A 55 43.62 -21.02 -11.92
CA GLN A 55 45.00 -20.53 -11.91
C GLN A 55 45.52 -20.16 -13.32
N GLY A 56 44.74 -20.47 -14.36
CA GLY A 56 45.01 -20.08 -15.74
C GLY A 56 43.93 -19.15 -16.31
N ASP A 57 43.83 -19.10 -17.64
CA ASP A 57 42.86 -18.25 -18.34
C ASP A 57 41.44 -18.84 -18.26
N ALA A 58 40.42 -17.98 -18.19
CA ALA A 58 39.00 -18.35 -18.27
C ALA A 58 38.40 -17.87 -19.59
N THR A 59 38.00 -18.82 -20.45
CA THR A 59 37.49 -18.57 -21.81
C THR A 59 36.14 -19.23 -22.05
N GLY A 60 35.47 -18.82 -23.13
CA GLY A 60 34.16 -19.36 -23.50
C GLY A 60 33.03 -18.82 -22.61
N THR A 61 31.98 -19.61 -22.38
CA THR A 61 30.83 -19.20 -21.57
C THR A 61 30.32 -20.33 -20.68
N THR A 62 30.07 -19.99 -19.42
CA THR A 62 29.57 -20.87 -18.37
C THR A 62 28.38 -20.25 -17.67
N SER A 63 27.31 -21.02 -17.52
CA SER A 63 26.14 -20.62 -16.74
C SER A 63 26.38 -20.88 -15.25
N VAL A 64 26.27 -19.84 -14.43
CA VAL A 64 26.44 -19.91 -12.97
C VAL A 64 25.07 -19.91 -12.32
N ARG A 65 24.73 -20.96 -11.57
CA ARG A 65 23.54 -20.98 -10.71
C ARG A 65 23.97 -20.83 -9.26
N VAL A 66 23.32 -19.95 -8.53
CA VAL A 66 23.56 -19.75 -7.09
C VAL A 66 22.33 -20.22 -6.34
N ASN A 67 22.53 -21.04 -5.32
CA ASN A 67 21.47 -21.39 -4.38
C ASN A 67 21.65 -20.57 -3.11
N ASN A 68 20.59 -19.93 -2.64
CA ASN A 68 20.62 -19.28 -1.34
C ASN A 68 20.58 -20.33 -0.21
N ALA A 69 21.72 -20.54 0.44
CA ALA A 69 21.89 -21.51 1.53
C ALA A 69 21.51 -20.91 2.90
N GLY A 70 20.28 -20.40 3.00
CA GLY A 70 19.74 -19.83 4.25
C GLY A 70 20.25 -18.41 4.59
N GLY A 71 20.71 -17.65 3.58
CA GLY A 71 21.05 -16.24 3.75
C GLY A 71 19.80 -15.35 3.79
N SER A 72 19.79 -14.38 4.70
CA SER A 72 18.69 -13.41 4.85
C SER A 72 18.80 -12.20 3.91
N GLY A 73 19.85 -12.13 3.09
CA GLY A 73 20.17 -10.94 2.31
C GLY A 73 20.78 -9.83 3.15
N ALA A 74 21.66 -9.04 2.52
CA ALA A 74 22.18 -7.80 3.05
C ALA A 74 22.80 -6.98 1.92
N GLN A 75 22.98 -5.67 2.16
CA GLN A 75 23.73 -4.83 1.25
C GLN A 75 25.19 -5.32 1.14
N THR A 76 25.65 -5.54 -0.09
CA THR A 76 27.08 -5.69 -0.42
C THR A 76 27.68 -4.35 -0.78
N HIS A 77 28.98 -4.18 -0.57
CA HIS A 77 29.77 -3.07 -1.11
C HIS A 77 30.91 -3.57 -1.99
N ALA A 78 31.72 -4.48 -1.46
CA ALA A 78 32.74 -5.18 -2.25
C ALA A 78 32.16 -6.31 -3.10
N GLY A 79 31.04 -6.90 -2.67
CA GLY A 79 30.44 -8.07 -3.28
C GLY A 79 30.94 -9.40 -2.69
N ILE A 80 30.21 -10.47 -2.99
CA ILE A 80 30.53 -11.84 -2.56
C ILE A 80 31.31 -12.52 -3.69
N THR A 81 32.64 -12.61 -3.57
CA THR A 81 33.47 -13.30 -4.58
C THR A 81 33.14 -14.79 -4.64
N ILE A 82 32.74 -15.26 -5.82
CA ILE A 82 32.35 -16.66 -6.07
C ILE A 82 33.26 -17.36 -7.10
N ILE A 83 33.98 -16.59 -7.93
CA ILE A 83 34.96 -17.13 -8.88
C ILE A 83 36.20 -16.25 -8.86
N GLU A 84 37.36 -16.90 -8.69
CA GLU A 84 38.69 -16.26 -8.74
C GLU A 84 39.41 -16.72 -10.02
N VAL A 85 39.99 -15.79 -10.79
CA VAL A 85 40.72 -16.10 -12.02
C VAL A 85 42.09 -15.40 -12.04
N ASP A 86 43.16 -16.16 -11.90
CA ASP A 86 44.53 -15.62 -11.90
C ASP A 86 44.96 -15.17 -13.32
N GLY A 87 44.56 -15.92 -14.35
CA GLY A 87 44.82 -15.61 -15.76
C GLY A 87 43.81 -14.63 -16.35
N VAL A 88 43.77 -14.53 -17.68
CA VAL A 88 42.85 -13.63 -18.40
C VAL A 88 41.41 -14.17 -18.33
N SER A 89 40.45 -13.34 -17.91
CA SER A 89 39.01 -13.65 -17.99
C SER A 89 38.27 -12.69 -18.92
N PHE A 90 37.47 -13.25 -19.84
CA PHE A 90 36.62 -12.46 -20.74
C PHE A 90 35.28 -12.11 -20.09
N ASP A 91 34.64 -11.02 -20.51
CA ASP A 91 33.37 -10.52 -19.93
C ASP A 91 32.16 -11.46 -20.11
N ASN A 92 32.27 -12.45 -21.00
CA ASN A 92 31.25 -13.47 -21.21
C ASN A 92 31.64 -14.85 -20.65
N ALA A 93 32.73 -14.93 -19.86
CA ALA A 93 33.22 -16.18 -19.28
C ALA A 93 32.17 -16.83 -18.36
N PHE A 94 31.45 -16.01 -17.58
CA PHE A 94 30.45 -16.45 -16.63
C PHE A 94 29.18 -15.61 -16.72
N LEU A 95 28.04 -16.28 -16.79
CA LEU A 95 26.73 -15.64 -16.85
C LEU A 95 25.84 -16.21 -15.76
N LEU A 96 25.26 -15.33 -14.92
CA LEU A 96 24.33 -15.75 -13.89
C LEU A 96 23.04 -16.27 -14.51
N LYS A 97 22.66 -17.48 -14.10
CA LYS A 97 21.31 -18.00 -14.25
C LYS A 97 20.50 -17.54 -13.05
N GLY A 98 19.96 -16.33 -13.17
CA GLY A 98 19.13 -15.71 -12.14
C GLY A 98 17.74 -16.31 -12.02
N ASP A 99 17.05 -15.94 -10.96
CA ASP A 99 15.62 -16.18 -10.72
C ASP A 99 14.77 -15.32 -11.66
N TYR A 100 15.27 -14.12 -12.02
CA TYR A 100 14.63 -13.19 -12.94
C TYR A 100 15.67 -12.29 -13.63
N VAL A 101 15.18 -11.43 -14.53
CA VAL A 101 15.98 -10.36 -15.17
C VAL A 101 15.47 -9.03 -14.65
N THR A 102 16.39 -8.20 -14.15
CA THR A 102 16.09 -6.87 -13.60
C THR A 102 15.68 -5.89 -14.69
N THR A 103 15.08 -4.76 -14.30
CA THR A 103 14.67 -3.68 -15.21
C THR A 103 15.83 -3.14 -16.06
N ASP A 104 17.06 -3.13 -15.52
CA ASP A 104 18.29 -2.77 -16.24
C ASP A 104 18.95 -3.94 -17.00
N GLY A 105 18.24 -5.06 -17.18
CA GLY A 105 18.63 -6.15 -18.07
C GLY A 105 19.63 -7.17 -17.48
N LYS A 106 19.83 -7.18 -16.16
CA LYS A 106 20.78 -8.09 -15.50
C LYS A 106 20.06 -9.30 -14.91
N PRO A 107 20.52 -10.54 -15.15
CA PRO A 107 20.04 -11.68 -14.38
C PRO A 107 20.36 -11.48 -12.90
N ALA A 108 19.43 -11.84 -12.01
CA ALA A 108 19.60 -11.69 -10.57
C ALA A 108 19.04 -12.87 -9.78
N VAL A 109 19.66 -13.17 -8.63
CA VAL A 109 19.15 -14.13 -7.65
C VAL A 109 18.65 -13.41 -6.40
N ILE A 110 17.56 -13.89 -5.79
CA ILE A 110 16.91 -13.25 -4.66
C ILE A 110 17.49 -13.76 -3.33
N GLY A 111 17.81 -12.82 -2.43
CA GLY A 111 18.20 -13.09 -1.05
C GLY A 111 17.54 -12.08 -0.12
N GLY A 112 16.50 -12.51 0.59
CA GLY A 112 15.71 -11.66 1.48
C GLY A 112 15.17 -10.41 0.79
N ALA A 113 15.48 -9.23 1.31
CA ALA A 113 15.06 -7.96 0.69
C ALA A 113 15.80 -7.61 -0.61
N TYR A 114 16.91 -8.28 -0.92
CA TYR A 114 17.83 -7.88 -1.96
C TYR A 114 17.81 -8.81 -3.17
N ALA A 115 18.23 -8.28 -4.31
CA ALA A 115 18.54 -9.04 -5.51
C ALA A 115 20.02 -8.88 -5.86
N TYR A 116 20.69 -10.00 -6.13
CA TYR A 116 22.12 -10.07 -6.38
C TYR A 116 22.39 -10.35 -7.85
N THR A 117 23.19 -9.49 -8.46
CA THR A 117 23.65 -9.66 -9.85
C THR A 117 25.11 -10.09 -9.87
N LEU A 118 25.50 -10.87 -10.88
CA LEU A 118 26.90 -11.24 -11.07
C LEU A 118 27.65 -10.09 -11.76
N GLN A 119 28.78 -9.73 -11.18
CA GLN A 119 29.67 -8.68 -11.66
C GLN A 119 31.09 -9.24 -11.77
N ALA A 120 31.94 -8.56 -12.54
CA ALA A 120 33.34 -8.91 -12.70
C ALA A 120 34.25 -7.71 -12.41
N SER A 121 35.41 -7.97 -11.81
CA SER A 121 36.37 -6.94 -11.46
C SER A 121 37.24 -6.52 -12.65
N GLY A 122 37.87 -5.34 -12.57
CA GLY A 122 38.81 -4.88 -13.59
C GLY A 122 38.17 -4.54 -14.95
N GLU A 123 38.99 -4.45 -15.99
CA GLU A 123 38.56 -4.16 -17.37
C GLU A 123 38.22 -5.45 -18.14
N GLU A 124 37.47 -5.32 -19.22
CA GLU A 124 37.16 -6.44 -20.11
C GLU A 124 38.45 -7.15 -20.57
N ALA A 125 38.46 -8.49 -20.50
CA ALA A 125 39.58 -9.33 -20.93
C ALA A 125 40.93 -9.01 -20.24
N SER A 126 40.91 -8.83 -18.92
CA SER A 126 42.11 -8.60 -18.10
C SER A 126 42.46 -9.80 -17.21
N ALA A 127 43.72 -9.87 -16.78
CA ALA A 127 44.21 -10.87 -15.82
C ALA A 127 43.83 -10.49 -14.39
N GLY A 128 43.53 -11.47 -13.53
CA GLY A 128 43.08 -11.21 -12.15
C GLY A 128 41.63 -10.70 -12.07
N ARG A 129 40.81 -11.00 -13.08
CA ARG A 129 39.39 -10.60 -13.15
C ARG A 129 38.52 -11.63 -12.44
N ASP A 130 38.19 -11.30 -11.20
CA ASP A 130 37.34 -12.08 -10.31
C ASP A 130 35.86 -11.77 -10.54
N TRP A 131 35.00 -12.71 -10.16
CA TRP A 131 33.55 -12.58 -10.29
C TRP A 131 32.87 -12.66 -8.94
N PHE A 132 31.95 -11.73 -8.70
CA PHE A 132 31.29 -11.56 -7.42
C PHE A 132 29.81 -11.25 -7.57
N LEU A 133 29.02 -11.67 -6.59
CA LEU A 133 27.61 -11.29 -6.48
C LEU A 133 27.50 -9.93 -5.79
N SER A 134 26.72 -9.02 -6.36
CA SER A 134 26.50 -7.69 -5.81
C SER A 134 25.01 -7.36 -5.73
N SER A 135 24.60 -6.87 -4.56
CA SER A 135 23.30 -6.27 -4.30
C SER A 135 23.32 -4.74 -4.43
N GLU A 136 24.39 -4.13 -4.96
CA GLU A 136 24.38 -2.71 -5.30
C GLU A 136 23.61 -2.48 -6.60
N LEU A 137 22.85 -1.39 -6.67
CA LEU A 137 22.17 -1.04 -7.91
C LEU A 137 23.19 -0.69 -9.01
N ASN A 138 24.16 0.14 -8.66
CA ASN A 138 25.26 0.56 -9.52
C ASN A 138 26.59 0.22 -8.83
N PRO A 139 27.02 -1.05 -8.87
CA PRO A 139 28.27 -1.46 -8.24
C PRO A 139 29.42 -0.71 -8.90
N THR A 140 30.20 0.02 -8.11
CA THR A 140 31.51 0.50 -8.56
C THR A 140 32.49 -0.67 -8.56
N ASN A 141 33.35 -0.75 -9.56
CA ASN A 141 34.33 -1.83 -9.69
C ASN A 141 35.11 -2.03 -8.38
N PRO A 142 34.99 -3.17 -7.68
CA PRO A 142 35.71 -3.38 -6.44
C PRO A 142 37.21 -3.47 -6.76
N GLY A 143 38.00 -2.61 -6.15
CA GLY A 143 39.44 -2.77 -6.14
C GLY A 143 39.82 -4.08 -5.41
N PRO A 144 40.99 -4.67 -5.68
CA PRO A 144 41.42 -5.88 -4.99
C PRO A 144 41.64 -5.59 -3.50
N GLY A 145 40.79 -6.16 -2.64
CA GLY A 145 40.98 -6.24 -1.19
C GLY A 145 39.85 -5.65 -0.34
N PRO A 146 39.74 -6.05 0.94
CA PRO A 146 38.87 -5.39 1.91
C PRO A 146 39.44 -3.99 2.20
N GLY A 147 39.04 -3.01 1.40
CA GLY A 147 39.31 -1.60 1.65
C GLY A 147 38.40 -1.06 2.76
N PRO A 148 38.82 0.00 3.48
CA PRO A 148 37.99 0.63 4.50
C PRO A 148 36.66 1.08 3.90
N GLU A 149 35.58 0.76 4.62
CA GLU A 149 34.20 1.18 4.36
C GLU A 149 34.19 2.68 4.04
N ASN A 150 33.86 3.02 2.79
CA ASN A 150 33.65 4.41 2.39
C ASN A 150 32.13 4.59 2.20
N PRO A 151 31.38 5.03 3.24
CA PRO A 151 29.92 5.01 3.28
C PRO A 151 29.23 6.02 2.33
N GLY A 152 29.88 6.42 1.23
CA GLY A 152 29.39 7.47 0.32
C GLY A 152 29.56 7.20 -1.18
N GLN A 153 29.99 6.02 -1.61
CA GLN A 153 30.17 5.70 -3.05
C GLN A 153 29.47 4.43 -3.55
N GLY A 154 28.73 3.70 -2.70
CA GLY A 154 27.88 2.60 -3.14
C GLY A 154 26.56 3.11 -3.72
N GLY A 155 26.20 2.70 -4.93
CA GLY A 155 24.86 2.90 -5.45
C GLY A 155 23.85 2.26 -4.49
N GLY A 156 22.69 2.89 -4.28
CA GLY A 156 21.66 2.39 -3.37
C GLY A 156 21.35 0.89 -3.56
N GLY A 157 20.77 0.25 -2.56
CA GLY A 157 20.50 -1.19 -2.60
C GLY A 157 19.62 -1.61 -3.77
N ARG A 158 19.95 -2.76 -4.36
CA ARG A 158 19.14 -3.45 -5.36
C ARG A 158 18.16 -4.37 -4.63
N TYR A 159 16.89 -3.98 -4.62
CA TYR A 159 15.85 -4.76 -3.95
C TYR A 159 15.20 -5.78 -4.87
N GLN A 160 14.66 -6.85 -4.27
CA GLN A 160 13.90 -7.86 -5.01
C GLN A 160 12.51 -7.35 -5.46
N PRO A 161 11.89 -7.93 -6.51
CA PRO A 161 10.65 -7.40 -7.09
C PRO A 161 9.42 -7.45 -6.19
N GLY A 162 9.44 -8.26 -5.12
CA GLY A 162 8.36 -8.30 -4.12
C GLY A 162 8.35 -7.10 -3.18
N VAL A 163 9.51 -6.48 -2.92
CA VAL A 163 9.66 -5.38 -1.95
C VAL A 163 8.73 -4.20 -2.22
N PRO A 164 8.60 -3.68 -3.46
CA PRO A 164 7.62 -2.65 -3.80
C PRO A 164 6.19 -2.97 -3.34
N LEU A 165 5.76 -4.22 -3.53
CA LEU A 165 4.42 -4.68 -3.16
C LEU A 165 4.27 -4.73 -1.64
N TYR A 166 5.26 -5.28 -0.93
CA TYR A 166 5.24 -5.38 0.54
C TYR A 166 5.25 -3.99 1.21
N GLU A 167 6.01 -3.04 0.65
CA GLU A 167 6.08 -1.66 1.15
C GLU A 167 4.73 -0.94 1.00
N GLN A 168 4.04 -1.13 -0.13
CA GLN A 168 2.77 -0.45 -0.40
C GLN A 168 1.56 -1.15 0.21
N TYR A 169 1.64 -2.45 0.52
CA TYR A 169 0.51 -3.25 0.99
C TYR A 169 -0.31 -2.61 2.13
N PRO A 170 0.30 -2.05 3.20
CA PRO A 170 -0.47 -1.35 4.25
C PRO A 170 -1.32 -0.18 3.74
N GLN A 171 -0.87 0.54 2.70
CA GLN A 171 -1.61 1.66 2.11
C GLN A 171 -2.90 1.18 1.41
N ILE A 172 -2.87 -0.02 0.81
CA ILE A 172 -4.04 -0.62 0.19
C ILE A 172 -5.08 -0.96 1.26
N LEU A 173 -4.65 -1.57 2.37
CA LEU A 173 -5.54 -1.87 3.50
C LEU A 173 -6.12 -0.59 4.12
N ALA A 174 -5.29 0.45 4.26
CA ALA A 174 -5.72 1.75 4.77
C ALA A 174 -6.79 2.41 3.90
N SER A 175 -6.75 2.21 2.57
CA SER A 175 -7.77 2.75 1.65
C SER A 175 -9.17 2.17 1.89
N LEU A 176 -9.26 0.90 2.30
CA LEU A 176 -10.51 0.25 2.69
C LEU A 176 -10.94 0.62 4.13
N ASN A 177 -9.99 1.02 4.98
CA ASN A 177 -10.21 1.38 6.39
C ASN A 177 -10.46 2.90 6.60
N THR A 178 -11.24 3.51 5.71
CA THR A 178 -11.57 4.94 5.72
C THR A 178 -12.96 5.21 6.33
N LEU A 179 -13.08 6.32 7.05
CA LEU A 179 -14.33 6.80 7.65
C LEU A 179 -14.84 8.06 6.92
N PRO A 180 -16.14 8.11 6.56
CA PRO A 180 -16.73 9.27 5.89
C PRO A 180 -16.93 10.45 6.83
N THR A 181 -17.15 11.64 6.28
CA THR A 181 -17.66 12.79 7.06
C THR A 181 -19.12 12.58 7.45
N LEU A 182 -19.64 13.37 8.40
CA LEU A 182 -21.06 13.33 8.74
C LEU A 182 -21.93 13.58 7.51
N GLN A 183 -21.60 14.60 6.71
CA GLN A 183 -22.34 14.96 5.50
C GLN A 183 -22.36 13.81 4.48
N GLN A 184 -21.22 13.13 4.27
CA GLN A 184 -21.12 11.96 3.38
C GLN A 184 -21.86 10.73 3.90
N ARG A 185 -21.99 10.63 5.23
CA ARG A 185 -22.73 9.56 5.86
C ARG A 185 -24.22 9.83 5.75
N VAL A 186 -24.74 10.90 6.34
CA VAL A 186 -26.19 11.06 6.56
C VAL A 186 -26.89 12.00 5.57
N GLY A 187 -26.14 12.74 4.74
CA GLY A 187 -26.69 13.81 3.90
C GLY A 187 -27.31 14.92 4.75
N ASN A 188 -28.42 15.51 4.30
CA ASN A 188 -29.07 16.62 5.00
C ASN A 188 -30.21 16.20 5.95
N ARG A 189 -30.16 14.98 6.51
CA ARG A 189 -31.30 14.39 7.25
C ARG A 189 -31.78 15.28 8.41
N TYR A 190 -30.88 15.79 9.23
CA TYR A 190 -31.24 16.38 10.54
C TYR A 190 -31.29 17.91 10.56
N TRP A 191 -30.65 18.60 9.62
CA TRP A 191 -30.71 20.08 9.52
C TRP A 191 -32.04 20.60 8.98
N SER A 192 -32.93 19.67 8.67
CA SER A 192 -34.16 19.91 7.95
C SER A 192 -35.38 19.98 8.85
N LEU A 193 -35.20 19.80 10.16
CA LEU A 193 -36.24 19.94 11.19
C LEU A 193 -36.61 21.40 11.49
N ASP A 194 -35.77 22.37 11.11
CA ASP A 194 -35.96 23.80 11.41
C ASP A 194 -37.09 24.46 10.59
N GLY A 195 -37.68 23.72 9.65
CA GLY A 195 -38.85 24.14 8.85
C GLY A 195 -40.18 23.50 9.25
N LEU A 196 -40.19 22.61 10.26
CA LEU A 196 -41.41 22.02 10.80
C LEU A 196 -41.93 22.89 11.93
N THR A 197 -42.65 23.95 11.56
CA THR A 197 -43.56 24.65 12.48
C THR A 197 -44.53 23.64 13.08
N LYS A 198 -44.25 23.10 14.29
CA LYS A 198 -45.18 22.50 15.28
C LYS A 198 -46.35 21.62 14.81
N VAL A 199 -46.42 21.26 13.54
CA VAL A 199 -47.53 20.59 12.86
C VAL A 199 -46.87 19.38 12.23
N SER A 200 -47.06 18.22 12.87
CA SER A 200 -46.51 16.89 12.53
C SER A 200 -45.04 16.60 12.88
N LEU A 201 -44.61 16.93 14.10
CA LEU A 201 -43.60 16.11 14.80
C LEU A 201 -44.22 14.85 15.44
N GLU A 202 -45.56 14.77 15.50
CA GLU A 202 -46.29 13.53 15.83
C GLU A 202 -45.99 12.46 14.77
N GLY A 203 -44.92 11.68 14.98
CA GLY A 203 -44.56 10.52 14.16
C GLY A 203 -43.11 10.44 13.69
N LEU A 204 -42.28 11.47 13.87
CA LEU A 204 -40.83 11.37 13.60
C LEU A 204 -40.04 10.80 14.78
N ASP A 205 -40.60 10.90 16.00
CA ASP A 205 -39.96 10.45 17.25
C ASP A 205 -39.64 8.94 17.28
N ASP A 206 -40.32 8.13 16.44
CA ASP A 206 -40.13 6.67 16.34
C ASP A 206 -39.54 6.20 14.99
N THR A 207 -39.24 7.10 14.04
CA THR A 207 -38.80 6.67 12.70
C THR A 207 -37.40 6.08 12.69
N GLN A 208 -37.31 4.79 12.38
CA GLN A 208 -36.06 4.07 12.20
C GLN A 208 -35.67 4.13 10.71
N TRP A 209 -34.38 4.31 10.41
CA TRP A 209 -33.91 4.37 9.02
C TRP A 209 -32.97 3.23 8.68
N ALA A 210 -33.36 2.43 7.68
CA ALA A 210 -32.41 1.60 6.95
C ALA A 210 -31.83 2.35 5.77
N TRP A 211 -30.60 2.01 5.46
CA TRP A 211 -29.91 2.57 4.32
C TRP A 211 -28.93 1.58 3.71
N GLY A 212 -28.73 1.74 2.40
CA GLY A 212 -27.68 1.09 1.64
C GLY A 212 -26.85 2.16 0.95
N ARG A 213 -25.52 1.98 0.92
CA ARG A 213 -24.56 2.92 0.35
C ARG A 213 -23.52 2.17 -0.46
N ILE A 214 -23.25 2.62 -1.68
CA ILE A 214 -22.14 2.16 -2.49
C ILE A 214 -21.16 3.32 -2.70
N GLU A 215 -19.89 3.03 -2.49
CA GLU A 215 -18.77 3.95 -2.65
C GLU A 215 -17.82 3.36 -3.69
N GLY A 216 -17.26 4.21 -4.53
CA GLY A 216 -16.22 3.84 -5.48
C GLY A 216 -15.21 4.97 -5.60
N SER A 217 -13.93 4.61 -5.73
CA SER A 217 -12.88 5.60 -5.95
C SER A 217 -11.70 5.04 -6.71
N HIS A 218 -11.02 5.96 -7.39
CA HIS A 218 -9.73 5.76 -8.02
C HIS A 218 -8.71 6.70 -7.35
N GLN A 219 -7.52 6.20 -7.04
CA GLN A 219 -6.44 6.94 -6.41
C GLN A 219 -5.13 6.65 -7.13
N ASN A 220 -4.42 7.72 -7.53
CA ASN A 220 -3.04 7.66 -7.97
C ASN A 220 -2.14 8.33 -6.92
N ALA A 221 -1.04 7.69 -6.55
CA ALA A 221 -0.11 8.21 -5.55
C ALA A 221 1.35 7.95 -5.92
N ASP A 222 2.10 9.06 -6.02
CA ASP A 222 3.56 9.13 -5.98
C ASP A 222 4.02 9.61 -4.59
N PRO A 223 4.32 8.67 -3.66
CA PRO A 223 4.59 8.98 -2.26
C PRO A 223 5.67 10.04 -2.06
N ALA A 224 5.54 10.85 -1.02
CA ALA A 224 6.57 11.81 -0.63
C ALA A 224 7.89 11.13 -0.19
N LYS A 225 7.79 9.90 0.29
CA LYS A 225 8.92 9.04 0.67
C LYS A 225 8.55 7.60 0.31
N SER A 226 9.45 6.91 -0.36
CA SER A 226 9.41 5.46 -0.56
C SER A 226 10.84 4.92 -0.56
N THR A 227 11.11 3.85 0.19
CA THR A 227 12.44 3.23 0.22
C THR A 227 12.75 2.53 -1.12
N SER A 228 11.74 1.90 -1.71
CA SER A 228 11.81 1.22 -3.01
C SER A 228 11.44 2.12 -4.20
N GLY A 229 11.15 3.41 -3.98
CA GLY A 229 10.72 4.32 -5.05
C GLY A 229 9.41 3.89 -5.70
N SER A 230 8.51 3.29 -4.93
CA SER A 230 7.25 2.72 -5.39
C SER A 230 6.17 3.79 -5.58
N GLN A 231 5.44 3.66 -6.67
CA GLN A 231 4.21 4.38 -7.00
C GLN A 231 3.05 3.40 -7.02
N ARG A 232 1.83 3.89 -6.80
CA ARG A 232 0.63 3.04 -6.76
C ARG A 232 -0.59 3.70 -7.36
N ASP A 233 -1.38 2.88 -8.03
CA ASP A 233 -2.75 3.17 -8.43
C ASP A 233 -3.70 2.23 -7.67
N ILE A 234 -4.82 2.74 -7.15
CA ILE A 234 -5.81 1.96 -6.39
C ILE A 234 -7.20 2.24 -6.95
N ASP A 235 -7.88 1.18 -7.35
CA ASP A 235 -9.32 1.18 -7.63
C ASP A 235 -10.03 0.42 -6.53
N LEU A 236 -11.04 1.04 -5.91
CA LEU A 236 -11.82 0.40 -4.86
C LEU A 236 -13.31 0.61 -5.03
N TRP A 237 -14.07 -0.34 -4.51
CA TRP A 237 -15.50 -0.20 -4.27
C TRP A 237 -15.87 -0.77 -2.90
N LYS A 238 -16.87 -0.17 -2.27
CA LYS A 238 -17.35 -0.56 -0.93
C LYS A 238 -18.87 -0.46 -0.87
N LEU A 239 -19.51 -1.55 -0.50
CA LEU A 239 -20.93 -1.61 -0.17
C LEU A 239 -21.09 -1.54 1.34
N GLN A 240 -22.05 -0.73 1.80
CA GLN A 240 -22.41 -0.62 3.19
C GLN A 240 -23.92 -0.66 3.36
N THR A 241 -24.34 -1.28 4.46
CA THR A 241 -25.74 -1.27 4.90
C THR A 241 -25.78 -0.93 6.37
N GLY A 242 -26.81 -0.23 6.81
CA GLY A 242 -26.90 0.14 8.22
C GLY A 242 -28.25 0.64 8.66
N LEU A 243 -28.33 0.86 9.96
CA LEU A 243 -29.49 1.36 10.68
C LEU A 243 -29.05 2.56 11.52
N ASP A 244 -29.86 3.62 11.48
CA ASP A 244 -29.71 4.78 12.35
C ASP A 244 -30.99 4.92 13.20
N ILE A 245 -30.84 5.15 14.50
CA ILE A 245 -31.93 5.16 15.49
C ILE A 245 -31.79 6.39 16.40
N PRO A 246 -32.85 7.22 16.55
CA PRO A 246 -32.92 8.24 17.60
C PRO A 246 -32.83 7.58 18.99
N LEU A 247 -31.88 7.99 19.82
CA LEU A 247 -31.67 7.46 21.17
C LEU A 247 -32.30 8.35 22.23
N TYR A 248 -32.23 9.66 22.03
CA TYR A 248 -32.76 10.63 22.97
C TYR A 248 -33.03 11.95 22.24
N GLN A 249 -34.17 12.55 22.55
CA GLN A 249 -34.50 13.91 22.14
C GLN A 249 -34.86 14.72 23.38
N SER A 250 -34.21 15.86 23.52
CA SER A 250 -34.45 16.78 24.63
C SER A 250 -35.61 17.72 24.32
N GLN A 251 -36.22 18.28 25.37
CA GLN A 251 -37.30 19.28 25.24
C GLN A 251 -36.85 20.56 24.51
N ASP A 252 -35.55 20.84 24.52
CA ASP A 252 -34.94 21.98 23.81
C ASP A 252 -34.68 21.71 22.32
N GLY A 253 -35.02 20.52 21.82
CA GLY A 253 -34.89 20.12 20.43
C GLY A 253 -33.56 19.46 20.06
N SER A 254 -32.62 19.30 21.01
CA SER A 254 -31.40 18.54 20.74
C SER A 254 -31.67 17.05 20.54
N LEU A 255 -30.95 16.41 19.63
CA LEU A 255 -31.17 15.04 19.19
C LEU A 255 -29.88 14.22 19.25
N LEU A 256 -29.95 13.06 19.89
CA LEU A 256 -28.90 12.06 19.90
C LEU A 256 -29.31 10.86 19.03
N THR A 257 -28.50 10.50 18.05
CA THR A 257 -28.72 9.37 17.15
C THR A 257 -27.57 8.38 17.27
N GLY A 258 -27.91 7.10 17.43
CA GLY A 258 -26.98 5.98 17.33
C GLY A 258 -27.12 5.29 15.98
N GLY A 259 -26.06 4.66 15.49
CA GLY A 259 -26.12 3.87 14.26
C GLY A 259 -25.15 2.70 14.27
N VAL A 260 -25.52 1.66 13.52
CA VAL A 260 -24.68 0.49 13.26
C VAL A 260 -24.66 0.22 11.76
N ASN A 261 -23.52 -0.24 11.25
CA ASN A 261 -23.38 -0.58 9.84
C ASN A 261 -22.47 -1.79 9.63
N PHE A 262 -22.70 -2.46 8.50
CA PHE A 262 -21.90 -3.54 7.98
C PHE A 262 -21.34 -3.11 6.62
N SER A 263 -20.07 -3.42 6.37
CA SER A 263 -19.36 -3.07 5.15
C SER A 263 -18.77 -4.31 4.49
N TYR A 264 -18.74 -4.30 3.17
CA TYR A 264 -17.92 -5.19 2.36
C TYR A 264 -17.29 -4.36 1.24
N GLY A 265 -16.01 -4.54 0.97
CA GLY A 265 -15.32 -3.82 -0.09
C GLY A 265 -14.18 -4.61 -0.70
N LYS A 266 -13.75 -4.16 -1.88
CA LYS A 266 -12.55 -4.63 -2.56
C LYS A 266 -11.71 -3.45 -2.99
N ALA A 267 -10.40 -3.61 -2.90
CA ALA A 267 -9.41 -2.71 -3.48
C ALA A 267 -8.47 -3.54 -4.34
N LYS A 268 -8.27 -3.09 -5.57
CA LYS A 268 -7.23 -3.59 -6.46
C LYS A 268 -6.21 -2.49 -6.63
N ALA A 269 -4.94 -2.83 -6.51
CA ALA A 269 -3.85 -1.88 -6.69
C ALA A 269 -2.79 -2.40 -7.64
N ASP A 270 -2.30 -1.52 -8.51
CA ASP A 270 -1.17 -1.76 -9.39
C ASP A 270 0.03 -0.95 -8.86
N ILE A 271 1.16 -1.64 -8.63
CA ILE A 271 2.36 -1.08 -8.01
C ILE A 271 3.48 -1.04 -9.04
N HIS A 272 4.14 0.11 -9.13
CA HIS A 272 5.21 0.37 -10.08
C HIS A 272 6.46 0.87 -9.36
N SER A 273 7.60 0.22 -9.59
CA SER A 273 8.91 0.63 -9.09
C SER A 273 9.99 0.24 -10.10
N PHE A 274 11.14 0.89 -10.03
CA PHE A 274 12.34 0.44 -10.74
C PHE A 274 12.69 -1.03 -10.41
N PHE A 275 12.43 -1.48 -9.18
CA PHE A 275 12.80 -2.82 -8.73
C PHE A 275 11.80 -3.90 -9.14
N GLY A 276 10.59 -3.52 -9.56
CA GLY A 276 9.58 -4.45 -10.01
C GLY A 276 8.19 -3.83 -10.10
N THR A 277 7.30 -4.57 -10.75
CA THR A 277 5.87 -4.26 -10.88
C THR A 277 5.04 -5.44 -10.41
N GLY A 278 3.80 -5.16 -10.03
CA GLY A 278 2.83 -6.19 -9.68
C GLY A 278 1.51 -5.62 -9.21
N SER A 279 0.66 -6.48 -8.70
CA SER A 279 -0.66 -6.13 -8.22
C SER A 279 -0.97 -6.69 -6.83
N ILE A 280 -1.85 -5.98 -6.13
CA ILE A 280 -2.38 -6.36 -4.82
C ILE A 280 -3.90 -6.33 -4.91
N ASP A 281 -4.52 -7.47 -4.71
CA ASP A 281 -5.97 -7.59 -4.60
C ASP A 281 -6.33 -7.81 -3.13
N SER A 282 -7.14 -6.93 -2.56
CA SER A 282 -7.60 -7.04 -1.18
C SER A 282 -9.12 -6.96 -1.11
N SER A 283 -9.71 -7.80 -0.29
CA SER A 283 -11.11 -7.73 0.08
C SER A 283 -11.24 -7.58 1.58
N GLY A 284 -12.32 -6.95 2.03
CA GLY A 284 -12.57 -6.82 3.45
C GLY A 284 -14.03 -6.68 3.80
N TYR A 285 -14.35 -7.16 5.00
CA TYR A 285 -15.65 -6.97 5.63
C TYR A 285 -15.46 -6.24 6.95
N GLY A 286 -16.47 -5.49 7.38
CA GLY A 286 -16.36 -4.70 8.60
C GLY A 286 -17.68 -4.37 9.26
N VAL A 287 -17.55 -3.89 10.48
CA VAL A 287 -18.64 -3.41 11.31
C VAL A 287 -18.28 -2.02 11.81
N GLY A 288 -19.23 -1.10 11.74
CA GLY A 288 -19.07 0.25 12.22
C GLY A 288 -20.20 0.68 13.15
N THR A 289 -19.89 1.57 14.07
CA THR A 289 -20.85 2.20 14.98
C THR A 289 -20.69 3.71 14.95
N THR A 290 -21.79 4.42 15.10
CA THR A 290 -21.81 5.88 15.09
C THR A 290 -22.64 6.42 16.23
N LEU A 291 -22.24 7.56 16.77
CA LEU A 291 -23.01 8.32 17.74
C LEU A 291 -22.94 9.79 17.36
N THR A 292 -24.09 10.40 17.10
CA THR A 292 -24.16 11.78 16.63
C THR A 292 -25.11 12.58 17.49
N TRP A 293 -24.61 13.70 18.02
CA TRP A 293 -25.41 14.67 18.73
C TRP A 293 -25.62 15.91 17.86
N TYR A 294 -26.87 16.34 17.74
CA TYR A 294 -27.29 17.56 17.07
C TYR A 294 -27.82 18.54 18.11
N GLY A 295 -27.17 19.70 18.21
CA GLY A 295 -27.63 20.83 19.01
C GLY A 295 -28.74 21.61 18.31
N ASN A 296 -29.52 22.33 19.10
CA ASN A 296 -30.62 23.18 18.61
C ASN A 296 -30.14 24.50 17.97
N ASP A 297 -28.86 24.84 18.10
CA ASP A 297 -28.25 26.06 17.57
C ASP A 297 -27.41 25.83 16.29
N GLY A 298 -27.58 24.66 15.67
CA GLY A 298 -26.85 24.27 14.45
C GLY A 298 -25.51 23.57 14.71
N VAL A 299 -25.07 23.41 15.97
CA VAL A 299 -23.86 22.66 16.32
C VAL A 299 -24.12 21.16 16.20
N TYR A 300 -23.11 20.40 15.79
CA TYR A 300 -23.12 18.95 15.91
C TYR A 300 -21.78 18.39 16.40
N LEU A 301 -21.85 17.18 16.93
CA LEU A 301 -20.72 16.33 17.25
C LEU A 301 -21.00 14.91 16.76
N ASP A 302 -20.12 14.37 15.92
CA ASP A 302 -20.21 13.03 15.35
C ASP A 302 -19.00 12.19 15.78
N GLY A 303 -19.27 11.02 16.33
CA GLY A 303 -18.28 10.00 16.66
C GLY A 303 -18.51 8.75 15.83
N GLN A 304 -17.43 8.17 15.30
CA GLN A 304 -17.47 6.94 14.51
C GLN A 304 -16.37 5.98 14.96
N LEU A 305 -16.69 4.69 14.98
CA LEU A 305 -15.75 3.59 15.17
C LEU A 305 -16.00 2.54 14.09
N GLN A 306 -14.94 1.92 13.58
CA GLN A 306 -15.02 0.83 12.61
C GLN A 306 -13.93 -0.20 12.87
N THR A 307 -14.26 -1.46 12.65
CA THR A 307 -13.32 -2.56 12.54
C THR A 307 -13.49 -3.23 11.18
N MET A 308 -12.39 -3.63 10.56
CA MET A 308 -12.33 -4.32 9.28
C MET A 308 -11.45 -5.56 9.42
N TRP A 309 -11.80 -6.62 8.71
CA TRP A 309 -10.97 -7.80 8.49
C TRP A 309 -10.69 -7.91 7.00
N PHE A 310 -9.44 -8.22 6.66
CA PHE A 310 -8.95 -8.24 5.29
C PHE A 310 -8.48 -9.64 4.91
N ASP A 311 -8.59 -9.92 3.63
CA ASP A 311 -8.00 -11.06 2.94
C ASP A 311 -7.38 -10.52 1.64
N SER A 312 -6.09 -10.81 1.41
CA SER A 312 -5.34 -10.21 0.31
C SER A 312 -4.43 -11.19 -0.41
N GLY A 313 -4.30 -11.01 -1.72
CA GLY A 313 -3.31 -11.68 -2.56
C GLY A 313 -2.34 -10.66 -3.16
N LEU A 314 -1.04 -10.98 -3.16
CA LEU A 314 0.01 -10.17 -3.77
C LEU A 314 0.64 -10.98 -4.91
N SER A 315 0.79 -10.36 -6.08
CA SER A 315 1.37 -10.98 -7.27
C SER A 315 2.41 -10.06 -7.90
N SER A 316 3.56 -10.62 -8.29
CA SER A 316 4.61 -9.89 -9.01
C SER A 316 4.55 -10.23 -10.49
N ASP A 317 4.37 -9.20 -11.32
CA ASP A 317 4.41 -9.34 -12.77
C ASP A 317 5.85 -9.54 -13.26
N THR A 318 6.82 -8.89 -12.59
CA THR A 318 8.24 -9.05 -12.89
C THR A 318 8.74 -10.48 -12.68
N LEU A 319 8.20 -11.18 -11.67
CA LEU A 319 8.51 -12.59 -11.41
C LEU A 319 7.54 -13.55 -12.10
N GLY A 320 6.40 -13.06 -12.60
CA GLY A 320 5.36 -13.87 -13.23
C GLY A 320 4.68 -14.86 -12.28
N GLN A 321 4.62 -14.55 -10.98
CA GLN A 321 4.06 -15.46 -9.96
C GLN A 321 3.43 -14.73 -8.77
N SER A 322 2.58 -15.47 -8.03
CA SER A 322 2.04 -15.01 -6.75
C SER A 322 3.12 -15.04 -5.67
N LEU A 323 3.16 -14.00 -4.83
CA LEU A 323 4.07 -13.88 -3.68
C LEU A 323 3.40 -14.38 -2.39
N VAL A 324 2.10 -14.12 -2.24
CA VAL A 324 1.27 -14.68 -1.18
C VAL A 324 -0.18 -14.67 -1.63
N SER A 325 -0.93 -15.69 -1.24
CA SER A 325 -2.39 -15.79 -1.38
C SER A 325 -3.02 -15.88 0.00
N ASP A 326 -4.22 -15.31 0.15
CA ASP A 326 -5.04 -15.39 1.38
C ASP A 326 -4.31 -14.84 2.62
N ASN A 327 -3.60 -13.72 2.47
CA ASN A 327 -2.97 -13.02 3.59
C ASN A 327 -4.02 -12.24 4.38
N HIS A 328 -4.18 -12.59 5.65
CA HIS A 328 -5.19 -11.97 6.49
C HIS A 328 -4.68 -10.67 7.09
N GLY A 329 -5.60 -9.74 7.37
CA GLY A 329 -5.28 -8.51 8.07
C GLY A 329 -6.45 -7.94 8.84
N ARG A 330 -6.18 -6.89 9.62
CA ARG A 330 -7.20 -6.20 10.42
C ARG A 330 -7.00 -4.69 10.35
N GLY A 331 -8.10 -3.96 10.46
CA GLY A 331 -8.10 -2.51 10.48
C GLY A 331 -9.02 -1.99 11.57
N TYR A 332 -8.60 -0.92 12.24
CA TYR A 332 -9.41 -0.16 13.18
C TYR A 332 -9.41 1.30 12.77
N ALA A 333 -10.56 1.95 12.79
CA ALA A 333 -10.65 3.37 12.54
C ALA A 333 -11.57 4.05 13.55
N SER A 334 -11.22 5.27 13.94
CA SER A 334 -12.01 6.12 14.81
C SER A 334 -11.99 7.55 14.29
N SER A 335 -13.12 8.23 14.36
CA SER A 335 -13.25 9.62 13.93
C SER A 335 -14.09 10.41 14.92
N ILE A 336 -13.69 11.67 15.12
CA ILE A 336 -14.52 12.69 15.74
C ILE A 336 -14.64 13.87 14.78
N GLU A 337 -15.87 14.31 14.53
CA GLU A 337 -16.18 15.46 13.67
C GLU A 337 -17.10 16.42 14.41
N THR A 338 -16.87 17.72 14.24
CA THR A 338 -17.77 18.76 14.74
C THR A 338 -17.89 19.89 13.73
N GLY A 339 -19.04 20.53 13.71
CA GLY A 339 -19.28 21.71 12.90
C GLY A 339 -20.47 22.51 13.42
N LYS A 340 -20.68 23.68 12.82
CA LYS A 340 -21.80 24.56 13.14
C LYS A 340 -22.44 25.10 11.88
N ARG A 341 -23.73 24.84 11.69
CA ARG A 341 -24.51 25.36 10.56
C ARG A 341 -24.97 26.79 10.85
N TYR A 342 -24.65 27.71 9.96
CA TYR A 342 -25.13 29.10 10.00
C TYR A 342 -26.14 29.33 8.88
N ALA A 343 -27.38 29.65 9.23
CA ALA A 343 -28.39 30.03 8.24
C ALA A 343 -28.05 31.41 7.64
N LEU A 344 -28.01 31.49 6.31
CA LEU A 344 -27.78 32.72 5.55
C LEU A 344 -29.08 33.32 4.99
N GLY A 345 -30.21 32.61 5.15
CA GLY A 345 -31.51 32.98 4.61
C GLY A 345 -31.80 32.39 3.23
N ALA A 346 -33.06 32.46 2.80
CA ALA A 346 -33.54 31.90 1.53
C ALA A 346 -33.14 30.42 1.30
N GLY A 347 -33.05 29.61 2.37
CA GLY A 347 -32.63 28.21 2.29
C GLY A 347 -31.14 27.99 2.06
N LEU A 348 -30.30 29.04 2.16
CA LEU A 348 -28.84 28.91 2.14
C LEU A 348 -28.28 28.78 3.55
N SER A 349 -27.22 27.99 3.71
CA SER A 349 -26.44 27.93 4.94
C SER A 349 -24.97 27.65 4.68
N LEU A 350 -24.13 28.05 5.64
CA LEU A 350 -22.70 27.80 5.65
C LEU A 350 -22.34 26.92 6.85
N THR A 351 -21.54 25.86 6.66
CA THR A 351 -21.13 24.96 7.73
C THR A 351 -19.62 24.80 7.77
N PRO A 352 -18.88 25.56 8.60
CA PRO A 352 -17.53 25.18 8.99
C PRO A 352 -17.56 23.85 9.76
N GLN A 353 -16.61 23.00 9.44
CA GLN A 353 -16.51 21.63 9.95
C GLN A 353 -15.05 21.24 10.14
N THR A 354 -14.81 20.44 11.17
CA THR A 354 -13.48 19.93 11.52
C THR A 354 -13.60 18.46 11.89
N GLN A 355 -12.63 17.65 11.47
CA GLN A 355 -12.60 16.22 11.74
C GLN A 355 -11.19 15.76 12.07
N LEU A 356 -11.08 14.85 13.03
CA LEU A 356 -9.86 14.13 13.33
C LEU A 356 -10.14 12.62 13.22
N THR A 357 -9.37 11.95 12.37
CA THR A 357 -9.49 10.52 12.10
C THR A 357 -8.19 9.82 12.45
N TYR A 358 -8.27 8.79 13.29
CA TYR A 358 -7.18 7.84 13.54
C TYR A 358 -7.53 6.52 12.86
N SER A 359 -6.58 5.93 12.14
CA SER A 359 -6.72 4.65 11.47
C SER A 359 -5.46 3.83 11.68
N ARG A 360 -5.63 2.53 11.95
CA ARG A 360 -4.53 1.57 12.04
C ARG A 360 -4.89 0.34 11.23
N VAL A 361 -3.93 -0.15 10.46
CA VAL A 361 -4.03 -1.44 9.78
C VAL A 361 -2.88 -2.35 10.19
N ASP A 362 -3.13 -3.65 10.10
CA ASP A 362 -2.19 -4.70 10.38
C ASP A 362 -2.42 -5.89 9.43
N PHE A 363 -1.40 -6.70 9.19
CA PHE A 363 -1.51 -7.95 8.42
C PHE A 363 -0.67 -9.06 9.03
N ASP A 364 -1.07 -10.31 8.80
CA ASP A 364 -0.34 -11.48 9.29
C ASP A 364 1.03 -11.59 8.61
N ASP A 365 2.07 -11.88 9.38
CA ASP A 365 3.42 -12.10 8.86
C ASP A 365 3.42 -13.29 7.90
N PHE A 366 4.13 -13.16 6.77
CA PHE A 366 4.23 -14.22 5.78
C PHE A 366 5.66 -14.39 5.26
N ARG A 367 5.89 -15.52 4.59
CA ARG A 367 7.11 -15.77 3.82
C ARG A 367 6.76 -15.84 2.35
N ASP A 368 7.52 -15.13 1.52
CA ASP A 368 7.38 -15.19 0.07
C ASP A 368 7.98 -16.50 -0.50
N PRO A 369 7.82 -16.77 -1.82
CA PRO A 369 8.32 -18.00 -2.44
C PRO A 369 9.85 -18.16 -2.39
N PHE A 370 10.58 -17.08 -2.10
CA PHE A 370 12.03 -17.06 -1.95
C PHE A 370 12.47 -17.17 -0.48
N GLY A 371 11.53 -17.34 0.45
CA GLY A 371 11.76 -17.50 1.88
C GLY A 371 11.93 -16.18 2.64
N SER A 372 11.72 -15.05 1.98
CA SER A 372 11.84 -13.72 2.59
C SER A 372 10.70 -13.50 3.58
N GLU A 373 11.04 -13.17 4.82
CA GLU A 373 10.05 -12.87 5.87
C GLU A 373 9.53 -11.44 5.73
N VAL A 374 8.21 -11.26 5.74
CA VAL A 374 7.55 -9.97 5.58
C VAL A 374 6.61 -9.73 6.76
N SER A 375 6.76 -8.59 7.43
CA SER A 375 5.94 -8.18 8.57
C SER A 375 5.68 -6.68 8.60
N LEU A 376 4.55 -6.26 9.14
CA LEU A 376 4.19 -4.85 9.28
C LEU A 376 4.65 -4.31 10.65
N GLN A 377 5.42 -3.22 10.63
CA GLN A 377 5.92 -2.57 11.85
C GLN A 377 5.10 -1.33 12.21
N GLU A 378 4.75 -0.52 11.23
CA GLU A 378 3.95 0.70 11.41
C GLU A 378 2.84 0.77 10.35
N GLY A 379 1.60 0.87 10.81
CA GLY A 379 0.39 0.92 9.97
C GLY A 379 -0.60 2.00 10.41
N ASP A 380 -0.14 3.01 11.16
CA ASP A 380 -0.95 4.04 11.80
C ASP A 380 -1.03 5.33 10.97
N SER A 381 -2.21 5.96 10.96
CA SER A 381 -2.49 7.26 10.35
C SER A 381 -3.28 8.13 11.33
N LEU A 382 -2.95 9.42 11.38
CA LEU A 382 -3.71 10.42 12.10
C LEU A 382 -3.93 11.61 11.16
N ARG A 383 -5.15 11.74 10.67
CA ARG A 383 -5.53 12.76 9.69
C ARG A 383 -6.46 13.79 10.29
N GLY A 384 -6.06 15.06 10.21
CA GLY A 384 -6.93 16.20 10.47
C GLY A 384 -7.56 16.71 9.18
N ARG A 385 -8.78 17.20 9.28
CA ARG A 385 -9.53 17.87 8.20
C ARG A 385 -10.15 19.14 8.73
N LEU A 386 -9.97 20.23 8.00
CA LEU A 386 -10.68 21.50 8.18
C LEU A 386 -11.45 21.79 6.90
N GLY A 387 -12.74 22.07 6.98
CA GLY A 387 -13.55 22.29 5.79
C GLY A 387 -14.68 23.28 6.02
N VAL A 388 -15.24 23.75 4.91
CA VAL A 388 -16.44 24.60 4.90
C VAL A 388 -17.36 24.08 3.80
N SER A 389 -18.65 23.90 4.12
CA SER A 389 -19.69 23.65 3.12
C SER A 389 -20.60 24.86 2.94
N LEU A 390 -21.07 25.05 1.72
CA LEU A 390 -22.19 25.91 1.38
C LEU A 390 -23.32 25.02 0.88
N ASP A 391 -24.49 25.21 1.45
CA ASP A 391 -25.63 24.32 1.31
C ASP A 391 -26.85 25.11 0.85
N LYS A 392 -27.69 24.49 0.01
CA LYS A 392 -28.96 25.04 -0.47
C LYS A 392 -30.07 24.02 -0.28
N ASP A 393 -31.06 24.40 0.50
CA ASP A 393 -32.29 23.65 0.74
C ASP A 393 -33.47 24.23 -0.04
N ILE A 394 -34.24 23.33 -0.65
CA ILE A 394 -35.49 23.65 -1.35
C ILE A 394 -36.55 22.67 -0.85
N VAL A 395 -37.63 23.21 -0.31
CA VAL A 395 -38.79 22.45 0.17
C VAL A 395 -40.02 22.90 -0.60
N TRP A 396 -40.81 21.94 -1.08
CA TRP A 396 -42.07 22.24 -1.77
C TRP A 396 -43.11 21.16 -1.48
N ARG A 397 -44.37 21.52 -1.68
CA ARG A 397 -45.50 20.58 -1.63
C ARG A 397 -45.77 20.04 -3.03
N ALA A 398 -45.79 18.73 -3.18
CA ALA A 398 -46.10 18.07 -4.44
C ALA A 398 -47.62 18.01 -4.68
N GLU A 399 -48.02 17.72 -5.92
CA GLU A 399 -49.43 17.60 -6.33
C GLU A 399 -50.19 16.52 -5.56
N ASP A 400 -49.48 15.46 -5.14
CA ASP A 400 -49.99 14.38 -4.28
C ASP A 400 -50.21 14.81 -2.82
N GLY A 401 -49.98 16.09 -2.50
CA GLY A 401 -50.14 16.67 -1.17
C GLY A 401 -48.96 16.43 -0.23
N THR A 402 -47.97 15.63 -0.63
CA THR A 402 -46.79 15.29 0.18
C THR A 402 -45.70 16.36 0.09
N THR A 403 -44.84 16.42 1.11
CA THR A 403 -43.66 17.29 1.11
C THR A 403 -42.51 16.62 0.37
N ARG A 404 -41.84 17.38 -0.49
CA ARG A 404 -40.59 17.01 -1.15
C ARG A 404 -39.49 17.99 -0.78
N ARG A 405 -38.27 17.48 -0.72
CA ARG A 405 -37.08 18.27 -0.38
C ARG A 405 -35.93 17.93 -1.30
N SER A 406 -35.21 18.95 -1.71
CA SER A 406 -33.93 18.83 -2.37
C SER A 406 -32.90 19.63 -1.61
N HIS A 407 -31.74 19.02 -1.41
CA HIS A 407 -30.58 19.63 -0.79
C HIS A 407 -29.41 19.49 -1.76
N VAL A 408 -28.66 20.57 -1.97
CA VAL A 408 -27.41 20.55 -2.74
C VAL A 408 -26.35 21.25 -1.91
N TYR A 409 -25.15 20.71 -1.90
CA TYR A 409 -24.02 21.34 -1.23
C TYR A 409 -22.75 21.26 -2.08
N GLY A 410 -21.85 22.21 -1.82
CA GLY A 410 -20.46 22.15 -2.23
C GLY A 410 -19.57 22.40 -1.02
N ASN A 411 -18.42 21.73 -0.96
CA ASN A 411 -17.47 21.91 0.13
C ASN A 411 -16.03 22.02 -0.37
N VAL A 412 -15.22 22.72 0.42
CA VAL A 412 -13.77 22.79 0.25
C VAL A 412 -13.13 22.39 1.57
N ASP A 413 -12.16 21.49 1.50
CA ASP A 413 -11.49 20.90 2.64
C ASP A 413 -9.98 20.99 2.50
N VAL A 414 -9.28 21.15 3.62
CA VAL A 414 -7.83 20.99 3.74
C VAL A 414 -7.58 19.84 4.71
N TYR A 415 -6.66 18.96 4.33
CA TYR A 415 -6.29 17.82 5.14
C TYR A 415 -4.81 17.88 5.51
N ASN A 416 -4.49 17.33 6.68
CA ASN A 416 -3.11 17.11 7.09
C ASN A 416 -2.94 15.73 7.73
N GLU A 417 -2.00 14.92 7.23
CA GLU A 417 -1.52 13.69 7.86
C GLU A 417 -0.37 14.01 8.83
N PHE A 418 -0.55 13.61 10.10
CA PHE A 418 0.38 13.89 11.18
C PHE A 418 1.39 12.77 11.43
N MET A 419 1.11 11.53 11.02
CA MET A 419 1.99 10.37 11.21
C MET A 419 3.07 10.26 10.13
N ASN A 420 4.00 9.32 10.29
CA ASN A 420 5.18 9.18 9.44
C ASN A 420 5.01 8.22 8.26
N GLY A 421 3.79 7.75 8.01
CA GLY A 421 3.48 6.76 6.98
C GLY A 421 3.57 5.35 7.54
N THR A 422 3.91 4.40 6.68
CA THR A 422 3.95 2.97 6.98
C THR A 422 5.38 2.45 6.95
N LYS A 423 5.62 1.35 7.65
CA LYS A 423 6.91 0.66 7.67
C LYS A 423 6.70 -0.85 7.62
N THR A 424 7.15 -1.47 6.54
CA THR A 424 7.16 -2.92 6.35
C THR A 424 8.58 -3.43 6.51
N HIS A 425 8.76 -4.52 7.24
CA HIS A 425 10.02 -5.19 7.42
C HIS A 425 10.12 -6.36 6.43
N VAL A 426 11.24 -6.47 5.73
CA VAL A 426 11.52 -7.57 4.80
C VAL A 426 12.87 -8.16 5.16
N SER A 427 12.88 -9.34 5.77
CA SER A 427 14.08 -10.11 6.13
C SER A 427 15.18 -9.30 6.83
N GLY A 428 14.84 -8.49 7.82
CA GLY A 428 15.81 -7.65 8.55
C GLY A 428 15.84 -6.18 8.11
N VAL A 429 15.20 -5.82 6.99
CA VAL A 429 15.33 -4.50 6.37
C VAL A 429 14.01 -3.74 6.40
N ASP A 430 14.05 -2.47 6.82
CA ASP A 430 12.87 -1.61 6.89
C ASP A 430 12.61 -0.85 5.58
N PHE A 431 11.40 -1.01 5.06
CA PHE A 431 10.86 -0.28 3.91
C PHE A 431 9.75 0.64 4.36
N SER A 432 9.92 1.94 4.11
CA SER A 432 8.96 2.96 4.57
C SER A 432 8.32 3.70 3.42
N SER A 433 7.00 3.86 3.47
CA SER A 433 6.26 4.68 2.53
C SER A 433 5.44 5.75 3.23
N ARG A 434 5.45 6.96 2.69
CA ARG A 434 4.66 8.07 3.22
C ARG A 434 4.13 8.95 2.11
N ASP A 435 2.82 9.06 2.04
CA ASP A 435 2.13 9.99 1.14
C ASP A 435 2.40 11.46 1.46
N LYS A 436 1.95 12.33 0.56
CA LYS A 436 2.00 13.78 0.77
C LYS A 436 1.10 14.13 1.97
N ARG A 437 1.66 14.86 2.94
CA ARG A 437 0.95 15.19 4.20
C ARG A 437 -0.25 16.09 3.98
N GLN A 438 -0.13 17.06 3.08
CA GLN A 438 -1.12 18.11 2.89
C GLN A 438 -1.85 17.93 1.57
N SER A 439 -3.18 17.87 1.64
CA SER A 439 -4.05 17.77 0.47
C SER A 439 -5.24 18.73 0.58
N VAL A 440 -5.77 19.13 -0.57
CA VAL A 440 -7.00 19.91 -0.68
C VAL A 440 -8.07 19.02 -1.30
N GLY A 441 -9.28 19.09 -0.76
CA GLY A 441 -10.45 18.41 -1.29
C GLY A 441 -11.52 19.38 -1.74
N VAL A 442 -12.22 19.04 -2.81
CA VAL A 442 -13.46 19.71 -3.23
C VAL A 442 -14.51 18.63 -3.43
N GLY A 443 -15.70 18.87 -2.90
CA GLY A 443 -16.83 17.95 -3.02
C GLY A 443 -18.09 18.67 -3.44
N VAL A 444 -18.93 17.96 -4.19
CA VAL A 444 -20.30 18.37 -4.50
C VAL A 444 -21.23 17.19 -4.30
N GLY A 445 -22.42 17.46 -3.77
CA GLY A 445 -23.40 16.41 -3.56
C GLY A 445 -24.80 16.95 -3.34
N GLY A 446 -25.74 16.04 -3.25
CA GLY A 446 -27.12 16.38 -3.02
C GLY A 446 -27.96 15.23 -2.51
N THR A 447 -29.09 15.58 -1.91
CA THR A 447 -30.11 14.64 -1.45
C THR A 447 -31.45 15.04 -2.05
N HIS A 448 -32.22 14.06 -2.51
CA HIS A 448 -33.62 14.25 -2.84
C HIS A 448 -34.48 13.34 -1.95
N GLU A 449 -35.45 13.94 -1.27
CA GLU A 449 -36.37 13.25 -0.36
C GLU A 449 -37.82 13.44 -0.83
N TRP A 450 -38.61 12.38 -0.76
CA TRP A 450 -40.02 12.39 -1.17
C TRP A 450 -40.90 11.56 -0.22
N GLN A 451 -42.22 11.69 -0.39
CA GLN A 451 -43.23 11.04 0.48
C GLN A 451 -43.02 11.40 1.95
N ASN A 452 -42.96 12.71 2.24
CA ASN A 452 -42.74 13.24 3.59
C ASN A 452 -41.43 12.73 4.24
N GLY A 453 -40.38 12.53 3.43
CA GLY A 453 -39.06 12.10 3.93
C GLY A 453 -38.90 10.59 4.11
N ARG A 454 -39.94 9.80 3.81
CA ARG A 454 -39.91 8.33 3.88
C ARG A 454 -38.83 7.73 3.01
N TYR A 455 -38.60 8.29 1.83
CA TYR A 455 -37.59 7.83 0.89
C TYR A 455 -36.60 8.94 0.60
N ALA A 456 -35.32 8.57 0.49
CA ALA A 456 -34.28 9.50 0.05
C ALA A 456 -33.23 8.81 -0.83
N VAL A 457 -32.75 9.56 -1.81
CA VAL A 457 -31.55 9.24 -2.59
C VAL A 457 -30.54 10.36 -2.38
N TYR A 458 -29.30 9.96 -2.11
CA TYR A 458 -28.16 10.83 -1.92
C TYR A 458 -27.06 10.44 -2.89
N GLY A 459 -26.34 11.43 -3.41
CA GLY A 459 -25.13 11.22 -4.17
C GLY A 459 -24.12 12.33 -3.95
N ASN A 460 -22.83 11.99 -3.98
CA ASN A 460 -21.75 12.97 -4.01
C ASN A 460 -20.57 12.49 -4.86
N VAL A 461 -19.77 13.46 -5.28
CA VAL A 461 -18.47 13.27 -5.90
C VAL A 461 -17.47 14.13 -5.16
N ASN A 462 -16.28 13.60 -4.90
CA ASN A 462 -15.17 14.29 -4.27
C ASN A 462 -13.88 14.10 -5.06
N LEU A 463 -13.11 15.18 -5.17
CA LEU A 463 -11.74 15.19 -5.67
C LEU A 463 -10.84 15.64 -4.54
N ILE A 464 -9.80 14.87 -4.24
CA ILE A 464 -8.75 15.23 -3.31
C ILE A 464 -7.43 15.19 -4.06
N SER A 465 -6.59 16.20 -3.88
CA SER A 465 -5.26 16.23 -4.47
C SER A 465 -4.24 16.82 -3.51
N ALA A 466 -3.00 16.36 -3.60
CA ALA A 466 -1.90 16.92 -2.83
C ALA A 466 -1.68 18.40 -3.19
N THR A 467 -1.21 19.18 -2.22
CA THR A 467 -0.88 20.62 -2.45
C THR A 467 0.32 20.83 -3.37
N HIS A 468 1.13 19.78 -3.57
CA HIS A 468 2.30 19.75 -4.45
C HIS A 468 2.26 18.46 -5.29
N ASN A 469 2.70 18.53 -6.55
CA ASN A 469 2.61 17.42 -7.51
C ASN A 469 1.17 16.90 -7.70
N VAL A 470 0.25 17.83 -7.96
CA VAL A 470 -1.21 17.62 -8.06
C VAL A 470 -1.57 16.51 -9.06
N SER A 471 -0.89 16.44 -10.21
CA SER A 471 -1.14 15.45 -11.27
C SER A 471 -0.81 14.02 -10.85
N ASP A 472 0.15 13.87 -9.94
CA ASP A 472 0.75 12.58 -9.59
C ASP A 472 0.23 12.08 -8.22
N ASN A 473 -0.63 12.87 -7.57
CA ASN A 473 -1.18 12.58 -6.25
C ASN A 473 -2.62 13.10 -6.16
N TYR A 474 -3.57 12.24 -6.55
CA TYR A 474 -4.99 12.57 -6.50
C TYR A 474 -5.86 11.34 -6.22
N SER A 475 -7.05 11.60 -5.69
CA SER A 475 -8.11 10.62 -5.59
C SER A 475 -9.43 11.22 -6.06
N ILE A 476 -10.15 10.51 -6.90
CA ILE A 476 -11.52 10.81 -7.27
C ILE A 476 -12.43 9.73 -6.71
N GLY A 477 -13.47 10.14 -5.99
CA GLY A 477 -14.40 9.23 -5.37
C GLY A 477 -15.84 9.70 -5.53
N GLY A 478 -16.76 8.76 -5.45
CA GLY A 478 -18.17 9.03 -5.46
C GLY A 478 -18.92 8.05 -4.57
N THR A 479 -20.09 8.47 -4.11
CA THR A 479 -20.97 7.64 -3.30
C THR A 479 -22.41 7.84 -3.71
N VAL A 480 -23.18 6.75 -3.70
CA VAL A 480 -24.64 6.77 -3.84
C VAL A 480 -25.24 6.06 -2.65
N ARG A 481 -26.25 6.69 -2.01
CA ARG A 481 -26.96 6.13 -0.86
C ARG A 481 -28.47 6.19 -1.10
N VAL A 482 -29.14 5.12 -0.69
CA VAL A 482 -30.60 5.05 -0.63
C VAL A 482 -31.00 4.86 0.83
N ARG A 483 -32.06 5.54 1.26
CA ARG A 483 -32.62 5.46 2.62
C ARG A 483 -34.12 5.23 2.56
N VAL A 484 -34.62 4.40 3.48
CA VAL A 484 -36.04 4.19 3.74
C VAL A 484 -36.29 4.36 5.24
N GLY A 485 -37.28 5.18 5.59
CA GLY A 485 -37.84 5.24 6.96
C GLY A 485 -39.14 4.45 7.06
N TRP A 486 -39.42 3.92 8.26
CA TRP A 486 -40.72 3.31 8.59
C TRP A 486 -41.11 3.62 10.03
#